data_AF-A0A969QXH4-F1
#
_entry.id   AF-A0A969QXH4-F1
#
_cell.length_a   1.000
_cell.length_b   1.000
_cell.length_c   1.000
_cell.angle_alpha   90.00
_cell.angle_beta   90.00
_cell.angle_gamma   90.00
#
_symmetry.space_group_name_H-M   'P 1'
#
loop_
_entity.id
_entity.type
_entity.pdbx_description
1 polymer ?
#
loop_
_entity_poly.entity_id
_entity_poly.type
_entity_poly.pdbx_seq_one_letter_code
_entity_poly.pdbx_strand_id
1 'polypeptide(L)' 'MLAIGPERGWSDRELAMLESREYVGARMGSRILSSPTAVVSAVAIVQEALR' A
#
# COMPACT_ATOMS: atom_id res chain seq x y z
N MET A 1 3.80 -9.26 3.03
CA MET A 1 2.80 -9.21 1.93
C MET A 1 2.42 -7.76 1.70
N LEU A 2 2.18 -7.35 0.46
CA LEU A 2 1.80 -5.97 0.13
C LEU A 2 0.33 -5.91 -0.29
N ALA A 3 -0.43 -4.95 0.26
CA ALA A 3 -1.79 -4.65 -0.14
C ALA A 3 -1.82 -3.27 -0.80
N ILE A 4 -2.23 -3.20 -2.07
CA ILE A 4 -2.34 -1.96 -2.84
C ILE A 4 -3.80 -1.81 -3.27
N GLY A 5 -4.37 -0.65 -2.97
CA GLY A 5 -5.77 -0.35 -3.28
C GLY A 5 -5.99 0.03 -4.75
N PRO A 6 -7.25 0.02 -5.21
CA PRO A 6 -7.63 0.52 -6.54
C PRO A 6 -7.53 2.05 -6.62
N GLU A 7 -7.89 2.64 -7.76
CA GLU A 7 -7.69 4.08 -8.03
C GLU A 7 -8.40 5.00 -7.01
N ARG A 8 -9.52 4.54 -6.44
CA ARG A 8 -10.28 5.28 -5.42
C ARG A 8 -9.79 5.01 -3.99
N GLY A 9 -8.78 4.18 -3.81
CA GLY A 9 -8.32 3.71 -2.51
C GLY A 9 -9.25 2.66 -1.90
N TRP A 10 -9.08 2.45 -0.61
CA TRP A 10 -9.84 1.50 0.19
C TRP A 10 -11.06 2.18 0.82
N SER A 11 -12.16 1.45 0.93
CA SER A 11 -13.26 1.83 1.82
C SER A 11 -12.89 1.57 3.28
N ASP A 12 -13.60 2.22 4.21
CA ASP A 12 -13.41 2.01 5.65
C ASP A 12 -13.56 0.53 6.06
N ARG A 13 -14.50 -0.18 5.42
CA ARG A 13 -14.71 -1.62 5.63
C ARG A 13 -13.49 -2.45 5.22
N GLU A 14 -12.87 -2.12 4.09
CA GLU A 14 -11.68 -2.82 3.61
C GLU A 14 -10.47 -2.51 4.48
N LEU A 15 -10.31 -1.25 4.91
CA LEU A 15 -9.26 -0.87 5.86
C LEU A 15 -9.39 -1.65 7.17
N ALA A 16 -10.59 -1.73 7.75
CA ALA A 16 -10.83 -2.51 8.96
C ALA A 16 -10.51 -4.01 8.78
N MET A 17 -10.80 -4.57 7.60
CA MET A 17 -10.44 -5.96 7.26
C MET A 17 -8.92 -6.16 7.10
N LEU A 18 -8.21 -5.17 6.58
CA LEU A 18 -6.74 -5.21 6.49
C LEU A 18 -6.13 -5.13 7.89
N GLU A 19 -6.61 -4.21 8.72
CA GLU A 19 -6.19 -4.08 10.12
C GLU A 19 -6.45 -5.36 10.93
N SER A 20 -7.62 -5.99 10.75
CA SER A 20 -7.94 -7.26 11.42
C SER A 20 -7.06 -8.43 10.97
N ARG A 21 -6.34 -8.27 9.85
CA ARG A 21 -5.35 -9.22 9.32
C ARG A 21 -3.91 -8.77 9.59
N GLU A 22 -3.73 -7.85 10.54
CA GLU A 22 -2.44 -7.34 11.00
C GLU A 22 -1.63 -6.60 9.91
N TYR A 23 -2.30 -6.07 8.90
CA TYR A 23 -1.66 -5.13 7.98
C TYR A 23 -1.40 -3.80 8.69
N VAL A 24 -0.22 -3.22 8.42
CA VAL A 24 0.17 -1.89 8.89
C VAL A 24 0.17 -0.92 7.72
N GLY A 25 -0.43 0.26 7.92
CA GLY A 25 -0.43 1.33 6.94
C GLY A 25 0.94 2.01 6.81
N ALA A 26 1.38 2.26 5.58
CA ALA A 26 2.61 2.98 5.28
C ALA A 26 2.37 4.01 4.16
N ARG A 27 3.15 5.11 4.17
CA ARG A 27 3.12 6.14 3.12
C ARG A 27 4.41 6.08 2.29
N MET A 28 4.29 6.23 0.97
CA MET A 28 5.42 6.28 0.03
C MET A 28 5.81 7.72 -0.33
N GLY A 29 5.71 8.63 0.65
CA GLY A 29 5.95 10.07 0.49
C GLY A 29 4.68 10.93 0.59
N SER A 30 4.76 12.16 0.09
CA SER A 30 3.71 13.20 0.25
C SER A 30 2.63 13.20 -0.83
N ARG A 31 2.85 12.53 -1.96
CA ARG A 31 1.94 12.53 -3.11
C ARG A 31 1.05 11.29 -3.13
N ILE A 32 -0.18 11.45 -3.61
CA ILE A 32 -1.04 10.33 -3.96
C ILE A 32 -0.53 9.73 -5.28
N LEU A 33 -0.36 8.40 -5.31
CA LEU A 33 0.09 7.67 -6.48
C LEU A 33 -1.11 6.99 -7.16
N SER A 34 -1.05 6.84 -8.48
CA SER A 34 -1.96 5.93 -9.19
C SER A 34 -1.66 4.48 -8.80
N SER A 35 -2.65 3.58 -8.91
CA SER A 35 -2.49 2.18 -8.51
C SER A 35 -1.27 1.50 -9.17
N PRO A 36 -1.03 1.63 -10.49
CA PRO A 36 0.15 1.02 -11.13
C PRO A 36 1.48 1.59 -10.61
N THR A 37 1.54 2.92 -10.40
CA THR A 37 2.73 3.57 -9.85
C THR A 37 2.97 3.19 -8.39
N ALA A 38 1.91 3.04 -7.60
CA ALA A 38 1.98 2.58 -6.21
C ALA A 38 2.55 1.16 -6.12
N VAL A 39 2.12 0.24 -7.01
CA VAL A 39 2.64 -1.13 -7.08
C VAL A 39 4.15 -1.13 -7.35
N VAL A 40 4.59 -0.48 -8.42
CA VAL A 40 6.02 -0.48 -8.80
C VAL A 40 6.88 0.18 -7.71
N SER A 41 6.41 1.28 -7.14
CA SER A 41 7.13 1.99 -6.07
C SER A 41 7.23 1.16 -4.79
N ALA A 42 6.13 0.51 -4.37
CA ALA A 42 6.12 -0.31 -3.16
C ALA A 42 7.06 -1.52 -3.27
N VAL A 43 7.07 -2.19 -4.43
CA VAL A 43 8.00 -3.30 -4.68
C VAL A 43 9.44 -2.82 -4.64
N ALA A 44 9.77 -1.70 -5.29
CA ALA A 44 11.13 -1.16 -5.29
C ALA A 44 11.62 -0.79 -3.88
N ILE A 45 10.77 -0.14 -3.07
CA ILE A 45 11.08 0.22 -1.69
C ILE A 45 11.34 -1.03 -0.85
N VAL A 46 10.48 -2.04 -0.95
CA VAL A 46 10.63 -3.28 -0.17
C VAL A 46 11.87 -4.05 -0.60
N GLN A 47 12.16 -4.12 -1.91
CA GLN A 47 13.36 -4.77 -2.40
C GLN A 47 14.63 -4.10 -1.86
N GLU A 48 14.70 -2.77 -1.84
CA GLU A 48 15.85 -2.05 -1.28
C GLU A 48 15.94 -2.20 0.25
N ALA A 49 14.80 -2.20 0.96
CA ALA A 49 14.79 -2.37 2.41
C ALA A 49 15.14 -3.80 2.88
N LEU A 50 15.02 -4.80 1.99
CA LEU A 50 15.37 -6.19 2.27
C LEU A 50 16.78 -6.58 1.81
N ARG A 51 17.48 -5.69 1.10
CA ARG A 51 18.90 -5.85 0.79
C ARG A 51 19.73 -5.69 2.07
#